data_AF-A0A9E2EDL4-F1
#
_entry.id   AF-A0A9E2EDL4-F1
#
_cell.length_a   1.000
_cell.length_b   1.000
_cell.length_c   1.000
_cell.angle_alpha   90.00
_cell.angle_beta   90.00
_cell.angle_gamma   90.00
#
_symmetry.space_group_name_H-M   'P 1'
#
loop_
_entity.id
_entity.type
_entity.pdbx_description
1 polymer ?
#
loop_
_entity_poly.entity_id
_entity_poly.type
_entity_poly.pdbx_seq_one_letter_code
_entity_poly.pdbx_strand_id
1 'polypeptide(L)'
;MKSTTLNTLLEARKAKRPMAMLTDLATGIQHLVFGDDDGNQHGFSDEILNAVQKSIKDDKSGTLETDAGSEYFVHVHNPPLRLFVVGAVHITQALAPMAALAGYDVTVIDPRGAFATDERFPGVTLSNEWPDTVLDAADLDARTAVVTLTHDPKIDDPALNAALKANVFYIGALGSTRTHAKRVERLQEAGYSEDDIARIHAPVGLDIGSVLPAEIAVSVVGQMTEALRRG
;
A
#
# COMPACT_ATOMS: atom_id res chain seq x y z
N MET A 1 27.17 10.19 8.00
CA MET A 1 25.86 10.45 8.64
C MET A 1 26.05 10.48 10.15
N LYS A 2 25.49 11.47 10.86
CA LYS A 2 25.59 11.57 12.33
C LYS A 2 24.76 10.47 13.00
N SER A 3 25.20 9.93 14.14
CA SER A 3 24.49 8.85 14.84
C SER A 3 23.06 9.22 15.26
N THR A 4 22.82 10.50 15.55
CA THR A 4 21.49 11.02 15.86
C THR A 4 20.54 10.90 14.67
N THR A 5 20.98 11.28 13.47
CA THR A 5 20.21 11.16 12.22
C THR A 5 19.84 9.72 11.92
N LEU A 6 20.79 8.78 12.09
CA LEU A 6 20.54 7.35 11.90
C LEU A 6 19.47 6.83 12.87
N ASN A 7 19.54 7.20 14.14
CA ASN A 7 18.57 6.74 15.13
C ASN A 7 17.17 7.29 14.81
N THR A 8 17.04 8.56 14.42
CA THR A 8 15.75 9.13 14.01
C THR A 8 15.17 8.41 12.78
N LEU A 9 16.00 8.06 11.79
CA LEU A 9 15.59 7.27 10.63
C LEU A 9 15.05 5.89 11.05
N LEU A 10 15.74 5.21 11.96
CA LEU A 10 15.33 3.89 12.45
C LEU A 10 14.01 3.95 13.25
N GLU A 11 13.84 4.95 14.11
CA GLU A 11 12.60 5.14 14.88
C GLU A 11 11.42 5.47 13.97
N ALA A 12 11.60 6.33 12.98
CA ALA A 12 10.55 6.65 12.02
C ALA A 12 10.15 5.44 11.17
N ARG A 13 11.14 4.64 10.73
CA ARG A 13 10.87 3.37 10.03
C ARG A 13 10.05 2.42 10.92
N LYS A 14 10.40 2.30 12.20
CA LYS A 14 9.67 1.46 13.15
C LYS A 14 8.25 1.96 13.40
N ALA A 15 8.07 3.29 13.45
CA ALA A 15 6.79 3.95 13.58
C ALA A 15 5.99 4.03 12.26
N LYS A 16 6.51 3.47 11.16
CA LYS A 16 5.92 3.55 9.81
C LYS A 16 5.63 4.99 9.36
N ARG A 17 6.45 5.94 9.81
CA ARG A 17 6.26 7.37 9.50
C ARG A 17 7.11 7.74 8.27
N PRO A 18 6.49 8.14 7.16
CA PRO A 18 7.19 8.65 5.98
C PRO A 18 8.10 9.82 6.33
N MET A 19 9.30 9.84 5.75
CA MET A 19 10.20 10.98 5.87
C MET A 19 11.14 11.09 4.67
N ALA A 20 11.80 12.24 4.56
CA ALA A 20 12.92 12.46 3.66
C ALA A 20 14.09 13.10 4.40
N MET A 21 15.30 12.76 3.96
CA MET A 21 16.52 13.45 4.34
C MET A 21 16.91 14.40 3.22
N LEU A 22 16.88 15.71 3.50
CA LEU A 22 17.39 16.73 2.60
C LEU A 22 18.87 16.91 2.87
N THR A 23 19.68 16.81 1.83
CA THR A 23 21.10 17.13 1.88
C THR A 23 21.34 18.37 1.02
N ASP A 24 21.74 19.48 1.63
CA ASP A 24 22.24 20.65 0.91
C ASP A 24 23.50 20.25 0.14
N LEU A 25 23.48 20.41 -1.18
CA LEU A 25 24.57 19.96 -2.04
C LEU A 25 25.80 20.88 -1.99
N ALA A 26 25.64 22.13 -1.58
CA ALA A 26 26.73 23.07 -1.42
C ALA A 26 27.48 22.87 -0.09
N THR A 27 26.74 22.58 0.99
CA THR A 27 27.30 22.49 2.35
C THR A 27 27.44 21.08 2.89
N GLY A 28 26.72 20.11 2.32
CA GLY A 28 26.60 18.74 2.83
C GLY A 28 25.77 18.62 4.12
N ILE A 29 25.12 19.70 4.57
CA ILE A 29 24.28 19.70 5.77
C ILE A 29 23.01 18.89 5.51
N GLN A 30 22.62 18.08 6.49
CA GLN A 30 21.48 17.17 6.40
C GLN A 30 20.36 17.60 7.35
N HIS A 31 19.14 17.65 6.82
CA HIS A 31 17.91 17.91 7.56
C HIS A 31 16.93 16.75 7.35
N LEU A 32 16.16 16.42 8.38
CA LEU A 32 15.10 15.42 8.28
C LEU A 32 13.77 16.14 8.20
N VAL A 33 12.92 15.76 7.25
CA VAL A 33 11.58 16.32 7.07
C VAL A 33 10.61 15.15 7.05
N PHE A 34 9.59 15.19 7.90
CA PHE A 34 8.58 14.14 7.94
C PHE A 34 7.42 14.45 6.98
N GLY A 35 6.73 13.43 6.50
CA GLY A 35 5.61 13.61 5.54
C GLY A 35 4.41 14.36 6.12
N ASP A 36 4.27 14.39 7.44
CA ASP A 36 3.25 15.10 8.23
C ASP A 36 3.79 16.38 8.89
N ASP A 37 5.02 16.79 8.56
CA ASP A 37 5.61 18.05 9.05
C ASP A 37 4.97 19.25 8.32
N ASP A 38 4.58 20.27 9.08
CA ASP A 38 4.14 21.57 8.54
C ASP A 38 5.34 22.40 8.04
N GLY A 39 6.55 21.91 8.28
CA GLY A 39 7.80 22.41 7.72
C GLY A 39 8.37 23.65 8.41
N ASN A 40 7.70 24.15 9.45
CA ASN A 40 8.12 25.34 10.19
C ASN A 40 9.32 25.09 11.11
N GLN A 41 9.68 23.83 11.38
CA GLN A 41 10.73 23.50 12.36
C GLN A 41 12.15 23.71 11.84
N HIS A 42 12.33 23.91 10.53
CA HIS A 42 13.65 23.97 9.89
C HIS A 42 13.91 25.23 9.06
N GLY A 43 12.94 26.16 8.98
CA GLY A 43 13.10 27.43 8.26
C GLY A 43 13.17 27.26 6.74
N PHE A 44 12.69 26.13 6.21
CA PHE A 44 12.55 25.93 4.77
C PHE A 44 11.37 26.71 4.20
N SER A 45 11.46 27.12 2.94
CA SER A 45 10.35 27.73 2.22
C SER A 45 9.27 26.70 1.90
N ASP A 46 8.03 27.17 1.68
CA ASP A 46 6.91 26.33 1.23
C ASP A 46 7.25 25.57 -0.07
N GLU A 47 8.05 26.18 -0.95
CA GLU A 47 8.54 25.56 -2.18
C GLU A 47 9.30 24.25 -1.88
N ILE A 48 10.27 24.31 -0.97
CA ILE A 48 11.08 23.14 -0.57
C ILE A 48 10.18 22.09 0.09
N LEU A 49 9.32 22.51 1.02
CA LEU A 49 8.46 21.61 1.77
C LEU A 49 7.48 20.88 0.86
N ASN A 50 6.83 21.59 -0.07
CA ASN A 50 5.94 21.01 -1.06
C ASN A 50 6.67 20.03 -1.99
N ALA A 51 7.89 20.36 -2.42
CA ALA A 51 8.69 19.46 -3.26
C ALA A 51 9.12 18.19 -2.52
N VAL A 52 9.44 18.30 -1.23
CA VAL A 52 9.77 17.15 -0.37
C VAL A 52 8.55 16.29 -0.11
N GLN A 53 7.42 16.88 0.26
CA GLN A 53 6.15 16.17 0.45
C GLN A 53 5.74 15.44 -0.82
N LYS A 54 5.89 16.07 -1.99
CA LYS A 54 5.69 15.41 -3.29
C LYS A 54 6.63 14.24 -3.50
N SER A 55 7.92 14.40 -3.20
CA SER A 55 8.93 13.32 -3.32
C SER A 55 8.59 12.14 -2.41
N ILE A 56 8.14 12.41 -1.18
CA ILE A 56 7.65 11.41 -0.22
C ILE A 56 6.40 10.70 -0.78
N LYS A 57 5.41 11.45 -1.30
CA LYS A 57 4.20 10.88 -1.93
C LYS A 57 4.54 9.97 -3.11
N ASP A 58 5.40 10.46 -4.01
CA ASP A 58 5.80 9.76 -5.24
C ASP A 58 6.79 8.61 -4.98
N ASP A 59 7.25 8.46 -3.74
CA ASP A 59 8.27 7.49 -3.32
C ASP A 59 9.54 7.58 -4.17
N LYS A 60 9.97 8.82 -4.46
CA LYS A 60 11.03 9.13 -5.41
C LYS A 60 12.05 10.07 -4.80
N SER A 61 13.30 9.61 -4.73
CA SER A 61 14.45 10.45 -4.39
C SER A 61 14.96 11.20 -5.62
N GLY A 62 15.54 12.38 -5.41
CA GLY A 62 16.02 13.21 -6.51
C GLY A 62 16.62 14.53 -6.07
N THR A 63 17.09 15.30 -7.05
CA THR A 63 17.57 16.67 -6.83
C THR A 63 16.43 17.66 -6.89
N LEU A 64 16.51 18.68 -6.04
CA LEU A 64 15.62 19.83 -5.96
C LEU A 64 16.48 21.07 -6.11
N GLU A 65 16.17 21.90 -7.10
CA GLU A 65 16.75 23.22 -7.29
C GLU A 65 15.65 24.23 -6.98
N THR A 66 15.96 25.22 -6.14
CA THR A 66 15.02 26.28 -5.78
C THR A 66 15.16 27.48 -6.68
N ASP A 67 14.13 28.32 -6.76
CA ASP A 67 14.18 29.60 -7.50
C ASP A 67 15.30 30.53 -6.98
N ALA A 68 15.73 30.36 -5.72
CA ALA A 68 16.83 31.09 -5.11
C ALA A 68 18.23 30.51 -5.45
N GLY A 69 18.31 29.47 -6.29
CA GLY A 69 19.55 28.81 -6.71
C GLY A 69 20.17 27.88 -5.66
N SER A 70 19.40 27.46 -4.64
CA SER A 70 19.86 26.46 -3.68
C SER A 70 19.57 25.06 -4.20
N GLU A 71 20.54 24.15 -4.10
CA GLU A 71 20.38 22.77 -4.55
C GLU A 71 20.38 21.79 -3.37
N TYR A 72 19.37 20.93 -3.34
CA TYR A 72 19.20 19.87 -2.35
C TYR A 72 19.09 18.52 -3.04
N PHE A 73 19.60 17.48 -2.39
CA PHE A 73 19.22 16.10 -2.69
C PHE A 73 18.21 15.61 -1.66
N VAL A 74 17.02 15.23 -2.12
CA VAL A 74 15.93 14.67 -1.33
C VAL A 74 16.06 13.15 -1.36
N HIS A 75 16.42 12.56 -0.23
CA HIS A 75 16.49 11.10 -0.06
C HIS A 75 15.27 10.61 0.73
N VAL A 76 14.34 9.95 0.05
CA VAL A 76 13.07 9.49 0.62
C VAL A 76 13.27 8.17 1.37
N HIS A 77 12.73 8.11 2.58
CA HIS A 77 12.73 6.94 3.45
C HIS A 77 11.29 6.60 3.87
N ASN A 78 10.54 6.04 2.92
CA ASN A 78 9.20 5.57 3.19
C ASN A 78 9.19 4.16 3.81
N PRO A 79 8.18 3.82 4.62
CA PRO A 79 7.95 2.43 4.98
C PRO A 79 7.57 1.62 3.72
N PRO A 80 7.83 0.29 3.72
CA PRO A 80 7.42 -0.58 2.64
C PRO A 80 5.93 -0.43 2.31
N LEU A 81 5.58 -0.59 1.04
CA LEU A 81 4.18 -0.78 0.65
C LEU A 81 3.71 -2.11 1.23
N ARG A 82 2.48 -2.15 1.72
CA ARG A 82 1.90 -3.37 2.32
C ARG A 82 0.82 -3.93 1.41
N LEU A 83 0.77 -5.24 1.28
CA LEU A 83 -0.29 -5.94 0.56
C LEU A 83 -0.89 -7.01 1.47
N PHE A 84 -2.17 -6.88 1.77
CA PHE A 84 -2.96 -7.94 2.40
C PHE A 84 -3.77 -8.67 1.33
N VAL A 85 -3.53 -9.97 1.19
CA VAL A 85 -4.28 -10.83 0.26
C VAL A 85 -5.17 -11.77 1.06
N VAL A 86 -6.48 -11.62 0.91
CA VAL A 86 -7.48 -12.44 1.58
C VAL A 86 -7.87 -13.60 0.67
N GLY A 87 -7.56 -14.81 1.14
CA GLY A 87 -7.70 -16.06 0.42
C GLY A 87 -6.37 -16.62 -0.04
N ALA A 88 -6.03 -17.81 0.43
CA ALA A 88 -4.85 -18.58 0.04
C ALA A 88 -5.17 -19.53 -1.13
N VAL A 89 -5.63 -18.94 -2.25
CA VAL A 89 -6.04 -19.65 -3.47
C VAL A 89 -4.91 -19.73 -4.50
N HIS A 90 -5.14 -20.37 -5.65
CA HIS A 90 -4.13 -20.53 -6.71
C HIS A 90 -3.65 -19.19 -7.31
N ILE A 91 -4.53 -18.19 -7.41
CA ILE A 91 -4.14 -16.84 -7.87
C ILE A 91 -3.15 -16.23 -6.87
N THR A 92 -3.40 -16.38 -5.57
CA THR A 92 -2.53 -15.88 -4.50
C THR A 92 -1.12 -16.45 -4.57
N GLN A 93 -0.97 -17.73 -4.94
CA GLN A 93 0.35 -18.36 -5.08
C GLN A 93 1.19 -17.70 -6.19
N ALA A 94 0.56 -17.17 -7.24
CA ALA A 94 1.25 -16.39 -8.26
C ALA A 94 1.41 -14.92 -7.85
N LEU A 95 0.40 -14.33 -7.23
CA LEU A 95 0.37 -12.92 -6.84
C LEU A 95 1.39 -12.59 -5.75
N ALA A 96 1.48 -13.39 -4.68
CA ALA A 96 2.35 -13.11 -3.55
C ALA A 96 3.83 -12.92 -3.94
N PRO A 97 4.47 -13.83 -4.69
CA PRO A 97 5.87 -13.62 -5.10
C PRO A 97 6.04 -12.46 -6.09
N MET A 98 5.07 -12.21 -6.98
CA MET A 98 5.13 -11.08 -7.91
C MET A 98 5.03 -9.74 -7.17
N ALA A 99 4.13 -9.64 -6.20
CA ALA A 99 3.99 -8.45 -5.36
C ALA A 99 5.23 -8.26 -4.47
N ALA A 100 5.76 -9.33 -3.86
CA ALA A 100 7.00 -9.24 -3.10
C ALA A 100 8.17 -8.74 -3.96
N LEU A 101 8.30 -9.24 -5.20
CA LEU A 101 9.29 -8.77 -6.16
C LEU A 101 9.10 -7.29 -6.54
N ALA A 102 7.85 -6.82 -6.60
CA ALA A 102 7.52 -5.41 -6.84
C ALA A 102 7.72 -4.50 -5.60
N GLY A 103 8.20 -5.04 -4.47
CA GLY A 103 8.54 -4.28 -3.27
C GLY A 103 7.42 -4.20 -2.22
N TYR A 104 6.38 -5.03 -2.33
CA TYR A 104 5.33 -5.13 -1.31
C TYR A 104 5.74 -6.07 -0.18
N ASP A 105 5.46 -5.66 1.05
CA ASP A 105 5.42 -6.53 2.23
C ASP A 105 4.07 -7.27 2.23
N VAL A 106 4.10 -8.57 1.88
CA VAL A 106 2.89 -9.36 1.59
C VAL A 106 2.48 -10.19 2.79
N THR A 107 1.22 -10.04 3.19
CA THR A 107 0.55 -10.91 4.17
C THR A 107 -0.62 -11.63 3.51
N VAL A 108 -0.66 -12.95 3.60
CA VAL A 108 -1.79 -13.78 3.12
C VAL A 108 -2.64 -14.19 4.32
N ILE A 109 -3.93 -13.91 4.23
CA ILE A 109 -4.91 -14.22 5.27
C ILE A 109 -5.89 -15.26 4.73
N ASP A 110 -6.02 -16.40 5.40
CA ASP A 110 -7.08 -17.37 5.10
C ASP A 110 -7.51 -18.10 6.37
N PRO A 111 -8.73 -17.89 6.90
CA PRO A 111 -9.18 -18.56 8.12
C PRO A 111 -9.34 -20.07 7.96
N ARG A 112 -9.26 -20.59 6.71
CA ARG A 112 -9.29 -22.02 6.41
C ARG A 112 -7.86 -22.54 6.50
N GLY A 113 -7.41 -22.91 7.69
CA GLY A 113 -5.99 -23.19 7.99
C GLY A 113 -5.27 -24.24 7.11
N ALA A 114 -5.98 -25.05 6.32
CA ALA A 114 -5.37 -25.94 5.33
C ALA A 114 -4.82 -25.20 4.08
N PHE A 115 -5.22 -23.95 3.85
CA PHE A 115 -4.86 -23.22 2.64
C PHE A 115 -3.62 -22.35 2.82
N ALA A 116 -3.49 -21.58 3.91
CA ALA A 116 -2.32 -20.73 4.15
C ALA A 116 -1.22 -21.53 4.88
N THR A 117 -0.40 -22.25 4.11
CA THR A 117 0.74 -23.04 4.62
C THR A 117 2.07 -22.54 4.05
N ASP A 118 3.15 -22.69 4.82
CA ASP A 118 4.51 -22.31 4.41
C ASP A 118 4.97 -23.05 3.14
N GLU A 119 4.56 -24.31 2.96
CA GLU A 119 4.83 -25.09 1.75
C GLU A 119 4.23 -24.43 0.48
N ARG A 120 3.04 -23.83 0.59
CA ARG A 120 2.36 -23.17 -0.54
C ARG A 120 2.82 -21.72 -0.73
N PHE A 121 3.33 -21.09 0.32
CA PHE A 121 3.68 -19.67 0.36
C PHE A 121 5.02 -19.44 1.10
N PRO A 122 6.13 -19.98 0.58
CA PRO A 122 7.42 -19.91 1.27
C PRO A 122 7.89 -18.46 1.41
N GLY A 123 8.25 -18.06 2.63
CA GLY A 123 8.78 -16.72 2.90
C GLY A 123 7.75 -15.59 2.87
N VAL A 124 6.46 -15.91 2.86
CA VAL A 124 5.35 -14.95 2.96
C VAL A 124 4.77 -14.99 4.36
N THR A 125 4.37 -13.84 4.91
CA THR A 125 3.67 -13.81 6.20
C THR A 125 2.26 -14.37 6.05
N LEU A 126 1.91 -15.36 6.88
CA LEU A 126 0.62 -16.06 6.83
C LEU A 126 -0.18 -15.81 8.10
N SER A 127 -1.48 -15.59 7.95
CA SER A 127 -2.43 -15.59 9.06
C SER A 127 -3.59 -16.54 8.77
N ASN A 128 -3.89 -17.39 9.76
CA ASN A 128 -5.06 -18.27 9.78
C ASN A 128 -6.21 -17.69 10.60
N GLU A 129 -6.11 -16.43 11.00
CA GLU A 129 -7.18 -15.71 11.69
C GLU A 129 -8.21 -15.15 10.72
N TRP A 130 -9.31 -14.62 11.24
CA TRP A 130 -10.32 -13.95 10.43
C TRP A 130 -9.78 -12.61 9.87
N PRO A 131 -10.16 -12.21 8.64
CA PRO A 131 -9.61 -11.02 8.01
C PRO A 131 -9.82 -9.71 8.77
N ASP A 132 -10.97 -9.54 9.40
CA ASP A 132 -11.26 -8.39 10.27
C ASP A 132 -10.28 -8.32 11.44
N THR A 133 -10.06 -9.44 12.15
CA THR A 133 -9.09 -9.48 13.27
C THR A 133 -7.69 -9.03 12.83
N VAL A 134 -7.21 -9.53 11.69
CA VAL A 134 -5.86 -9.20 11.20
C VAL A 134 -5.78 -7.75 10.73
N LEU A 135 -6.78 -7.30 9.98
CA LEU A 135 -6.77 -5.98 9.35
C LEU A 135 -7.04 -4.85 10.35
N ASP A 136 -7.89 -5.07 11.35
CA ASP A 136 -8.13 -4.11 12.43
C ASP A 136 -6.86 -3.90 13.28
N ALA A 137 -6.04 -4.93 13.46
CA ALA A 137 -4.77 -4.84 14.17
C ALA A 137 -3.60 -4.30 13.31
N ALA A 138 -3.79 -4.18 11.99
CA ALA A 138 -2.70 -3.87 11.06
C ALA A 138 -2.41 -2.37 10.90
N ASP A 139 -3.23 -1.48 11.47
CA ASP A 139 -3.16 -0.03 11.24
C ASP A 139 -3.08 0.29 9.74
N LEU A 140 -4.14 -0.03 8.98
CA LEU A 140 -4.18 0.18 7.54
C LEU A 140 -4.04 1.68 7.19
N ASP A 141 -3.22 1.99 6.19
CA ASP A 141 -2.87 3.37 5.81
C ASP A 141 -2.81 3.55 4.28
N ALA A 142 -2.47 4.76 3.84
CA ALA A 142 -2.32 5.13 2.43
C ALA A 142 -1.19 4.41 1.68
N ARG A 143 -0.40 3.56 2.36
CA ARG A 143 0.63 2.71 1.75
C ARG A 143 0.23 1.24 1.73
N THR A 144 -1.04 0.96 2.00
CA THR A 144 -1.60 -0.38 2.10
C THR A 144 -2.54 -0.67 0.93
N ALA A 145 -2.43 -1.86 0.36
CA ALA A 145 -3.39 -2.45 -0.57
C ALA A 145 -4.08 -3.66 0.09
N VAL A 146 -5.36 -3.86 -0.22
CA VAL A 146 -6.12 -5.03 0.22
C VAL A 146 -6.75 -5.70 -1.00
N VAL A 147 -6.55 -7.00 -1.15
CA VAL A 147 -7.07 -7.79 -2.28
C VAL A 147 -7.83 -9.01 -1.78
N THR A 148 -9.08 -9.15 -2.20
CA THR A 148 -9.96 -10.28 -1.80
C THR A 148 -10.12 -11.26 -2.96
N LEU A 149 -9.72 -12.53 -2.73
CA LEU A 149 -9.64 -13.58 -3.76
C LEU A 149 -10.42 -14.86 -3.39
N THR A 150 -11.26 -14.85 -2.35
CA THR A 150 -11.91 -16.09 -1.88
C THR A 150 -13.20 -16.44 -2.61
N HIS A 151 -13.92 -15.43 -3.14
CA HIS A 151 -15.31 -15.53 -3.60
C HIS A 151 -16.34 -15.86 -2.49
N ASP A 152 -15.93 -15.96 -1.23
CA ASP A 152 -16.82 -16.20 -0.10
C ASP A 152 -17.10 -14.87 0.62
N PRO A 153 -18.33 -14.32 0.55
CA PRO A 153 -18.69 -13.10 1.26
C PRO A 153 -18.37 -13.15 2.76
N LYS A 154 -18.40 -14.33 3.39
CA LYS A 154 -18.08 -14.47 4.83
C LYS A 154 -16.62 -14.16 5.15
N ILE A 155 -15.73 -14.28 4.16
CA ILE A 155 -14.30 -14.01 4.31
C ILE A 155 -13.93 -12.69 3.62
N ASP A 156 -14.44 -12.44 2.41
CA ASP A 156 -14.14 -11.24 1.65
C ASP A 156 -14.77 -9.98 2.28
N ASP A 157 -16.05 -10.00 2.69
CA ASP A 157 -16.75 -8.79 3.14
C ASP A 157 -16.14 -8.18 4.43
N PRO A 158 -15.72 -8.96 5.46
CA PRO A 158 -14.98 -8.42 6.61
C PRO A 158 -13.71 -7.65 6.20
N ALA A 159 -12.98 -8.14 5.20
CA ALA A 159 -11.77 -7.48 4.71
C ALA A 159 -12.07 -6.20 3.94
N LEU A 160 -13.11 -6.22 3.10
CA LEU A 160 -13.57 -5.01 2.40
C LEU A 160 -14.03 -3.95 3.38
N ASN A 161 -14.73 -4.33 4.45
CA ASN A 161 -15.18 -3.41 5.47
C ASN A 161 -14.00 -2.70 6.16
N ALA A 162 -12.97 -3.45 6.56
CA ALA A 162 -11.76 -2.87 7.13
C ALA A 162 -11.05 -1.94 6.14
N ALA A 163 -10.93 -2.36 4.88
CA ALA A 163 -10.28 -1.58 3.82
C ALA A 163 -11.04 -0.29 3.49
N LEU A 164 -12.37 -0.32 3.40
CA LEU A 164 -13.20 0.84 3.08
C LEU A 164 -13.17 1.90 4.19
N LYS A 165 -13.16 1.46 5.47
CA LYS A 165 -13.01 2.34 6.63
C LYS A 165 -11.64 3.01 6.72
N ALA A 166 -10.63 2.40 6.10
CA ALA A 166 -9.26 2.90 6.09
C ALA A 166 -8.97 3.70 4.80
N ASN A 167 -7.93 4.53 4.86
CA ASN A 167 -7.46 5.28 3.70
C ASN A 167 -6.44 4.46 2.89
N VAL A 168 -6.76 3.22 2.52
CA VAL A 168 -5.89 2.38 1.69
C VAL A 168 -5.85 2.86 0.25
N PHE A 169 -4.70 2.72 -0.43
CA PHE A 169 -4.54 3.21 -1.80
C PHE A 169 -5.19 2.30 -2.85
N TYR A 170 -5.47 1.04 -2.50
CA TYR A 170 -6.06 0.08 -3.44
C TYR A 170 -6.93 -0.97 -2.73
N ILE A 171 -8.13 -1.18 -3.26
CA ILE A 171 -9.06 -2.23 -2.83
C ILE A 171 -9.41 -3.09 -4.04
N GLY A 172 -8.93 -4.33 -4.05
CA GLY A 172 -9.14 -5.29 -5.13
C GLY A 172 -10.13 -6.38 -4.74
N ALA A 173 -11.02 -6.73 -5.68
CA ALA A 173 -12.10 -7.67 -5.42
C ALA A 173 -12.31 -8.65 -6.58
N LEU A 174 -11.96 -9.91 -6.36
CA LEU A 174 -12.17 -10.96 -7.36
C LEU A 174 -13.67 -11.24 -7.56
N GLY A 175 -14.10 -11.29 -8.81
CA GLY A 175 -15.48 -11.59 -9.15
C GLY A 175 -15.88 -11.00 -10.49
N SER A 176 -16.76 -11.71 -11.20
CA SER A 176 -17.43 -11.16 -12.38
C SER A 176 -18.23 -9.90 -12.03
N THR A 177 -18.61 -9.10 -13.04
CA THR A 177 -19.53 -7.96 -12.88
C THR A 177 -20.80 -8.34 -12.13
N ARG A 178 -21.36 -9.53 -12.40
CA ARG A 178 -22.52 -10.07 -11.68
C ARG A 178 -22.22 -10.39 -10.21
N THR A 179 -21.04 -10.91 -9.90
CA THR A 179 -20.61 -11.16 -8.51
C THR A 179 -20.41 -9.83 -7.77
N HIS A 180 -19.86 -8.83 -8.46
CA HIS A 180 -19.69 -7.50 -7.91
C HIS A 180 -21.03 -6.81 -7.65
N ALA A 181 -22.03 -6.89 -8.53
CA ALA A 181 -23.36 -6.32 -8.27
C ALA A 181 -23.97 -6.80 -6.95
N LYS A 182 -23.88 -8.11 -6.66
CA LYS A 182 -24.31 -8.67 -5.36
C LYS A 182 -23.48 -8.16 -4.18
N ARG A 183 -22.20 -7.87 -4.40
CA ARG A 183 -21.31 -7.29 -3.39
C ARG A 183 -21.72 -5.84 -3.10
N VAL A 184 -22.04 -5.07 -4.14
CA VAL A 184 -22.57 -3.70 -4.02
C VAL A 184 -23.84 -3.69 -3.17
N GLU A 185 -24.80 -4.57 -3.47
CA GLU A 185 -26.05 -4.69 -2.68
C GLU A 185 -25.76 -4.89 -1.18
N ARG A 186 -24.89 -5.85 -0.83
CA ARG A 186 -24.52 -6.11 0.58
C ARG A 186 -23.77 -4.96 1.24
N LEU A 187 -22.91 -4.25 0.50
CA LEU A 187 -22.16 -3.10 1.04
C LEU A 187 -23.08 -1.88 1.23
N GLN A 188 -24.05 -1.67 0.35
CA GLN A 188 -25.08 -0.64 0.52
C GLN A 188 -25.96 -0.93 1.73
N GLU A 189 -26.38 -2.19 1.91
CA GLU A 189 -27.09 -2.64 3.13
C GLU A 189 -26.25 -2.43 4.40
N ALA A 190 -24.92 -2.54 4.30
CA ALA A 190 -23.99 -2.25 5.39
C ALA A 190 -23.73 -0.74 5.60
N GLY A 191 -24.30 0.13 4.77
CA GLY A 191 -24.29 1.59 4.95
C GLY A 191 -23.18 2.34 4.21
N TYR A 192 -22.45 1.69 3.29
CA TYR A 192 -21.45 2.39 2.47
C TYR A 192 -22.11 3.19 1.35
N SER A 193 -21.52 4.36 1.05
CA SER A 193 -21.94 5.19 -0.07
C SER A 193 -21.50 4.61 -1.41
N GLU A 194 -22.09 5.10 -2.51
CA GLU A 194 -21.63 4.75 -3.85
C GLU A 194 -20.16 5.15 -4.07
N ASP A 195 -19.72 6.28 -3.52
CA ASP A 195 -18.34 6.77 -3.60
C ASP A 195 -17.36 5.85 -2.86
N ASP A 196 -17.74 5.33 -1.69
CA ASP A 196 -16.94 4.35 -0.95
C ASP A 196 -16.78 3.08 -1.78
N ILE A 197 -17.89 2.56 -2.32
CA ILE A 197 -17.90 1.33 -3.10
C ILE A 197 -17.14 1.48 -4.42
N ALA A 198 -17.15 2.68 -5.03
CA ALA A 198 -16.41 2.99 -6.25
C ALA A 198 -14.88 2.88 -6.08
N ARG A 199 -14.36 2.89 -4.84
CA ARG A 199 -12.94 2.60 -4.55
C ARG A 199 -12.57 1.13 -4.76
N ILE A 200 -13.55 0.23 -4.90
CA ILE A 200 -13.32 -1.20 -5.11
C ILE A 200 -13.14 -1.49 -6.59
N HIS A 201 -11.97 -2.00 -6.95
CA HIS A 201 -11.70 -2.54 -8.28
C HIS A 201 -12.25 -3.96 -8.41
N ALA A 202 -13.39 -4.10 -9.07
CA ALA A 202 -14.08 -5.36 -9.32
C ALA A 202 -14.71 -5.40 -10.74
N PRO A 203 -14.27 -6.29 -11.64
CA PRO A 203 -13.27 -7.34 -11.43
C PRO A 203 -11.88 -6.78 -11.08
N VAL A 204 -11.16 -7.50 -10.23
CA VAL A 204 -9.81 -7.11 -9.82
C VAL A 204 -8.82 -7.23 -10.97
N GLY A 205 -7.87 -6.29 -11.02
CA GLY A 205 -6.80 -6.25 -12.01
C GLY A 205 -7.17 -5.51 -13.29
N LEU A 206 -6.16 -5.23 -14.11
CA LEU A 206 -6.34 -4.61 -15.42
C LEU A 206 -7.02 -5.57 -16.39
N ASP A 207 -7.83 -5.03 -17.31
CA ASP A 207 -8.41 -5.82 -18.40
C ASP A 207 -7.36 -6.09 -19.49
N ILE A 208 -6.60 -7.17 -19.27
CA ILE A 208 -5.57 -7.66 -20.21
C ILE A 208 -5.98 -8.98 -20.87
N GLY A 209 -7.25 -9.38 -20.76
CA GLY A 209 -7.73 -10.68 -21.24
C GLY A 209 -7.19 -11.88 -20.46
N SER A 210 -6.84 -11.70 -19.18
CA SER A 210 -6.26 -12.75 -18.32
C SER A 210 -7.22 -13.92 -18.08
N VAL A 211 -6.72 -15.15 -18.21
CA VAL A 211 -7.45 -16.40 -17.96
C VAL A 211 -6.76 -17.25 -16.90
N LEU A 212 -5.43 -17.36 -16.98
CA LEU A 212 -4.65 -18.16 -16.05
C LEU A 212 -4.41 -17.44 -14.72
N PRO A 213 -4.24 -18.16 -13.58
CA PRO A 213 -3.97 -17.54 -12.29
C PRO A 213 -2.78 -16.57 -12.28
N ALA A 214 -1.72 -16.88 -13.03
CA ALA A 214 -0.55 -16.02 -13.15
C ALA A 214 -0.83 -14.76 -14.00
N GLU A 215 -1.66 -14.86 -15.04
CA GLU A 215 -2.06 -13.70 -15.85
C GLU A 215 -2.94 -12.76 -15.03
N ILE A 216 -3.85 -13.32 -14.22
CA ILE A 216 -4.66 -12.55 -13.28
C ILE A 216 -3.74 -11.88 -12.25
N ALA A 217 -2.78 -12.60 -11.68
CA ALA A 217 -1.81 -12.01 -10.76
C ALA A 217 -1.05 -10.81 -11.37
N VAL A 218 -0.59 -10.94 -12.63
CA VAL A 218 0.06 -9.84 -13.37
C VAL A 218 -0.90 -8.66 -13.53
N SER A 219 -2.17 -8.92 -13.87
CA SER A 219 -3.16 -7.85 -14.03
C SER A 219 -3.45 -7.12 -12.71
N VAL A 220 -3.48 -7.84 -11.58
CA VAL A 220 -3.63 -7.27 -10.23
C VAL A 220 -2.44 -6.38 -9.87
N VAL A 221 -1.20 -6.88 -10.05
CA VAL A 221 0.02 -6.07 -9.81
C VAL A 221 0.04 -4.82 -10.69
N GLY A 222 -0.38 -4.94 -11.95
CA GLY A 222 -0.51 -3.82 -12.87
C GLY A 222 -1.49 -2.76 -12.37
N GLN A 223 -2.68 -3.16 -11.91
CA GLN A 223 -3.70 -2.22 -11.41
C GLN A 223 -3.31 -1.59 -10.08
N MET A 224 -2.68 -2.35 -9.17
CA MET A 224 -2.08 -1.82 -7.94
C MET A 224 -1.02 -0.76 -8.25
N THR A 225 -0.15 -1.03 -9.23
CA THR A 225 0.88 -0.07 -9.66
C THR A 225 0.25 1.17 -10.28
N GLU A 226 -0.78 1.00 -11.11
CA GLU A 226 -1.52 2.12 -11.69
C GLU A 226 -2.14 3.01 -10.59
N ALA A 227 -2.87 2.41 -9.65
CA ALA A 227 -3.49 3.13 -8.53
C ALA A 227 -2.45 3.89 -7.69
N LEU A 228 -1.33 3.24 -7.37
CA LEU A 228 -0.25 3.84 -6.59
C LEU A 228 0.42 5.04 -7.29
N ARG A 229 0.56 4.98 -8.62
CA ARG A 229 1.34 5.98 -9.39
C ARG A 229 0.49 7.06 -10.04
N ARG A 230 -0.83 6.87 -10.13
CA ARG A 230 -1.76 7.81 -10.78
C ARG A 230 -2.84 8.38 -9.83
N GLY A 231 -3.01 7.82 -8.63
CA GLY A 231 -3.87 8.37 -7.57
C GLY A 231 -3.17 9.43 -6.71
#